data_AF-A0A1J4KZW1-F1
#
_entry.id   AF-A0A1J4KZW1-F1
#
_cell.length_a   1.000
_cell.length_b   1.000
_cell.length_c   1.000
_cell.angle_alpha   90.00
_cell.angle_beta   90.00
_cell.angle_gamma   90.00
#
_symmetry.space_group_name_H-M   'P 1'
#
loop_
_entity.id
_entity.type
_entity.pdbx_description
1 polymer ?
#
loop_
_entity_poly.entity_id
_entity_poly.type
_entity_poly.pdbx_seq_one_letter_code
_entity_poly.pdbx_strand_id
1 'polypeptide(L)'
;MNKKQKVWCYFCDKVFDDEVHLINHQRMFHFRCPICRRQKMNCKLLVEHMSGVHKQILEKVPNALEGKDSPDNVVFGMKGIPETEYVRWLTSVNPEFREKARNINLDGAVFANDVTRMASLAHKTAAHNITYNQLNQFNAAVSFNPGQGTMITARGLINSDTMQSQQRRSAPVDDVAAAQRRYDIAMRKAKEIIEDAMYQSEKERKRRAREKAKNEILYFEPENGLSVFEMRAKYLQEKNCQ
;
A
#
# COMPACT_ATOMS: atom_id res chain seq x y z
N MET A 1 12.08 -0.90 -27.39
CA MET A 1 12.46 -0.56 -26.00
C MET A 1 11.36 -1.00 -25.06
N ASN A 2 11.64 -1.92 -24.13
CA ASN A 2 10.70 -2.29 -23.07
C ASN A 2 10.40 -1.05 -22.23
N LYS A 3 9.13 -0.65 -22.14
CA LYS A 3 8.69 0.40 -21.22
C LYS A 3 8.90 -0.15 -19.80
N LYS A 4 10.01 0.19 -19.16
CA LYS A 4 10.25 -0.18 -17.76
C LYS A 4 9.10 0.41 -16.93
N GLN A 5 8.47 -0.42 -16.10
CA GLN A 5 7.44 0.07 -15.18
C GLN A 5 8.11 0.99 -14.18
N LYS A 6 7.69 2.26 -14.16
CA LYS A 6 8.11 3.21 -13.12
C LYS A 6 7.67 2.67 -11.76
N VAL A 7 8.48 2.86 -10.73
CA VAL A 7 8.19 2.50 -9.34
C VAL A 7 8.29 3.74 -8.47
N TRP A 8 7.74 3.74 -7.26
CA TRP A 8 7.74 4.92 -6.38
C TRP A 8 8.01 4.61 -4.90
N CYS A 9 8.53 5.54 -4.14
CA CYS A 9 8.69 5.34 -2.70
C CYS A 9 7.40 5.74 -1.98
N TYR A 10 6.77 4.78 -1.30
CA TYR A 10 5.60 5.06 -0.45
C TYR A 10 5.87 6.17 0.58
N PHE A 11 7.06 6.21 1.17
CA PHE A 11 7.35 7.12 2.28
C PHE A 11 7.62 8.58 1.85
N CYS A 12 8.14 8.82 0.65
CA CYS A 12 8.52 10.18 0.21
C CYS A 12 8.10 10.53 -1.23
N ASP A 13 7.26 9.71 -1.84
CA ASP A 13 6.66 9.87 -3.18
C ASP A 13 7.68 10.04 -4.35
N LYS A 14 8.97 9.77 -4.12
CA LYS A 14 9.99 9.80 -5.18
C LYS A 14 9.80 8.66 -6.16
N VAL A 15 9.90 8.95 -7.46
CA VAL A 15 9.73 7.98 -8.55
C VAL A 15 11.10 7.49 -9.03
N PHE A 16 11.20 6.20 -9.34
CA PHE A 16 12.40 5.52 -9.83
C PHE A 16 12.07 4.65 -11.05
N ASP A 17 13.09 4.35 -11.86
CA ASP A 17 12.91 3.53 -13.07
C ASP A 17 13.03 2.02 -12.80
N ASP A 18 13.69 1.62 -11.72
CA ASP A 18 13.92 0.22 -11.35
C ASP A 18 13.68 -0.01 -9.85
N GLU A 19 13.11 -1.16 -9.50
CA GLU A 19 12.82 -1.54 -8.10
C GLU A 19 14.10 -1.65 -7.24
N VAL A 20 15.23 -2.02 -7.85
CA VAL A 20 16.53 -2.10 -7.15
C VAL A 20 16.94 -0.74 -6.60
N HIS A 21 16.77 0.34 -7.38
CA HIS A 21 17.08 1.70 -6.96
C HIS A 21 16.12 2.17 -5.86
N LEU A 22 14.83 1.82 -5.97
CA LEU A 22 13.84 2.09 -4.95
C LEU A 22 14.20 1.41 -3.61
N ILE A 23 14.51 0.12 -3.62
CA ILE A 23 14.88 -0.63 -2.41
C ILE A 23 16.14 -0.01 -1.78
N ASN A 24 17.13 0.34 -2.59
CA ASN A 24 18.34 1.00 -2.09
C ASN A 24 18.02 2.36 -1.46
N HIS A 25 17.17 3.17 -2.10
CA HIS A 25 16.69 4.43 -1.55
C HIS A 25 16.00 4.23 -0.18
N GLN A 26 15.09 3.26 -0.07
CA GLN A 26 14.42 2.95 1.19
C GLN A 26 15.42 2.59 2.30
N ARG A 27 16.41 1.73 2.01
CA ARG A 27 17.46 1.33 2.95
C ARG A 27 18.33 2.50 3.41
N MET A 28 18.66 3.41 2.49
CA MET A 28 19.55 4.52 2.77
C MET A 28 18.86 5.68 3.50
N PHE A 29 17.57 5.94 3.23
CA PHE A 29 16.89 7.14 3.73
C PHE A 29 15.86 6.84 4.82
N HIS A 30 15.05 5.79 4.67
CA HIS A 30 13.95 5.48 5.59
C HIS A 30 14.32 4.41 6.62
N PHE A 31 15.16 3.44 6.24
CA PHE A 31 15.57 2.35 7.13
C PHE A 31 16.98 2.52 7.70
N ARG A 32 17.45 3.76 7.78
CA ARG A 32 18.71 4.12 8.43
C ARG A 32 18.45 4.48 9.89
N CYS A 33 19.11 3.77 10.81
CA CYS A 33 19.03 4.10 12.23
C CYS A 33 19.48 5.55 12.48
N PRO A 34 18.69 6.38 13.19
CA PRO A 34 19.07 7.76 13.47
C PRO A 34 20.26 7.87 14.44
N ILE A 35 20.50 6.84 15.27
CA ILE A 35 21.53 6.83 16.31
C ILE A 35 22.85 6.29 15.76
N CYS A 36 22.88 5.02 15.35
CA CYS A 36 24.12 4.37 14.89
C CYS A 36 24.33 4.44 13.36
N ARG A 37 23.41 5.05 12.61
CA ARG A 37 23.45 5.19 11.14
C ARG A 37 23.51 3.87 10.37
N ARG A 38 23.29 2.73 11.03
CA ARG A 38 23.25 1.41 10.39
C ARG A 38 21.97 1.25 9.58
N GLN A 39 22.12 0.76 8.35
CA GLN A 39 21.01 0.53 7.44
C GLN A 39 20.35 -0.83 7.72
N LYS A 40 19.02 -0.87 7.62
CA LYS A 40 18.21 -2.08 7.75
C LYS A 40 17.47 -2.33 6.45
N MET A 41 17.01 -3.56 6.25
CA MET A 41 16.34 -3.97 5.01
C MET A 41 14.88 -3.52 4.96
N ASN A 42 14.20 -3.48 6.10
CA ASN A 42 12.79 -3.13 6.21
C ASN A 42 12.52 -2.39 7.53
N CYS A 43 11.31 -1.84 7.66
CA CYS A 43 10.89 -1.08 8.84
C CYS A 43 10.90 -1.93 10.12
N LYS A 44 10.40 -3.17 10.06
CA LYS A 44 10.37 -4.08 11.22
C LYS A 44 11.77 -4.32 11.82
N LEU A 45 12.77 -4.55 10.98
CA LEU A 45 14.16 -4.72 11.42
C LEU A 45 14.76 -3.43 11.98
N LEU A 46 14.25 -2.26 11.57
CA LEU A 46 14.62 -0.99 12.19
C LEU A 46 14.00 -0.87 13.59
N VAL A 47 12.71 -1.20 13.75
CA VAL A 47 12.04 -1.22 15.06
C VAL A 47 12.74 -2.17 16.03
N GLU A 48 12.97 -3.43 15.62
CA GLU A 48 13.68 -4.42 16.43
C GLU A 48 15.10 -3.97 16.79
N HIS A 49 15.80 -3.31 15.86
CA HIS A 49 17.11 -2.76 16.13
C HIS A 49 17.08 -1.62 17.15
N MET A 50 16.11 -0.72 17.06
CA MET A 50 15.93 0.38 18.00
C MET A 50 15.61 -0.13 19.40
N SER A 51 14.65 -1.04 19.51
CA SER A 51 14.25 -1.63 20.81
C SER A 51 15.33 -2.54 21.38
N GLY A 52 16.04 -3.29 20.55
CA GLY A 52 17.06 -4.26 20.97
C GLY A 52 18.38 -3.61 21.38
N VAL A 53 18.95 -2.77 20.51
CA VAL A 53 20.30 -2.18 20.67
C VAL A 53 20.26 -0.86 21.41
N HIS A 54 19.31 0.01 21.06
CA HIS A 54 19.24 1.36 21.61
C HIS A 54 18.26 1.49 22.77
N LYS A 55 17.46 0.44 23.04
CA LYS A 55 16.39 0.44 24.06
C LYS A 55 15.41 1.60 23.89
N GLN A 56 15.18 2.01 22.64
CA GLN A 56 14.25 3.07 22.27
C GLN A 56 13.15 2.52 21.38
N ILE A 57 11.93 3.05 21.54
CA ILE A 57 10.79 2.70 20.70
C ILE A 57 10.82 3.62 19.47
N LEU A 58 10.77 3.03 18.28
CA LEU A 58 10.64 3.81 17.05
C LEU A 58 9.17 4.16 16.85
N GLU A 59 8.80 5.42 17.08
CA GLU A 59 7.42 5.88 16.89
C GLU A 59 7.11 6.20 15.43
N LYS A 60 8.11 6.70 14.68
CA LYS A 60 7.96 7.20 13.31
C LYS A 60 9.13 6.80 12.44
N VAL A 61 8.84 6.45 11.19
CA VAL A 61 9.85 6.19 10.16
C VAL A 61 10.53 7.52 9.79
N PRO A 62 11.87 7.60 9.83
CA PRO A 62 12.56 8.84 9.51
C PRO A 62 12.39 9.23 8.03
N ASN A 63 12.32 10.55 7.79
CA ASN A 63 12.16 11.15 6.46
C ASN A 63 10.90 10.72 5.69
N ALA A 64 9.90 10.14 6.38
CA ALA A 64 8.62 9.82 5.78
C ALA A 64 7.68 11.03 5.82
N LEU A 65 6.76 11.10 4.85
CA LEU A 65 5.66 12.06 4.82
C LEU A 65 4.69 11.79 5.96
N GLU A 66 4.04 12.85 6.42
CA GLU A 66 3.04 12.78 7.47
C GLU A 66 1.87 11.87 7.05
N GLY A 67 1.49 10.94 7.93
CA GLY A 67 0.45 9.93 7.64
C GLY A 67 0.97 8.68 6.92
N LYS A 68 2.22 8.68 6.46
CA LYS A 68 2.92 7.50 5.90
C LYS A 68 4.12 7.07 6.77
N ASP A 69 4.30 7.70 7.92
CA ASP A 69 5.41 7.54 8.86
C ASP A 69 5.22 6.40 9.87
N SER A 70 4.10 5.66 9.82
CA SER A 70 3.85 4.58 10.77
C SER A 70 4.88 3.43 10.61
N PRO A 71 5.53 2.99 11.71
CA PRO A 71 6.50 1.91 11.70
C PRO A 71 5.88 0.53 11.46
N ASP A 72 4.55 0.40 11.63
CA ASP A 72 3.81 -0.85 11.41
C ASP A 72 3.61 -1.17 9.94
N ASN A 73 3.89 -0.22 9.04
CA ASN A 73 3.76 -0.40 7.61
C ASN A 73 4.81 -1.40 7.08
N VAL A 74 4.36 -2.57 6.61
CA VAL A 74 5.22 -3.63 6.05
C VAL A 74 5.51 -3.38 4.57
N VAL A 75 6.07 -2.21 4.25
CA VAL A 75 6.40 -1.82 2.87
C VAL A 75 7.86 -2.15 2.55
N PHE A 76 8.08 -2.89 1.47
CA PHE A 76 9.42 -3.22 0.93
C PHE A 76 9.39 -3.18 -0.61
N GLY A 77 10.15 -2.26 -1.21
CA GLY A 77 10.03 -1.98 -2.64
C GLY A 77 8.60 -1.56 -2.97
N MET A 78 7.98 -2.26 -3.92
CA MET A 78 6.54 -2.15 -4.24
C MET A 78 5.63 -3.07 -3.43
N LYS A 79 6.19 -4.02 -2.69
CA LYS A 79 5.41 -4.99 -1.94
C LYS A 79 4.93 -4.38 -0.63
N GLY A 80 3.67 -4.64 -0.29
CA GLY A 80 3.05 -4.20 0.96
C GLY A 80 2.56 -2.75 0.97
N ILE A 81 2.57 -2.06 -0.18
CA ILE A 81 1.93 -0.74 -0.32
C ILE A 81 0.41 -0.93 -0.17
N PRO A 82 -0.27 -0.13 0.68
CA PRO A 82 -1.72 -0.16 0.79
C PRO A 82 -2.38 0.02 -0.58
N GLU A 83 -3.37 -0.81 -0.90
CA GLU A 83 -3.94 -0.86 -2.25
C GLU A 83 -4.60 0.46 -2.65
N THR A 84 -5.15 1.19 -1.69
CA THR A 84 -5.69 2.55 -1.86
C THR A 84 -4.66 3.53 -2.42
N GLU A 85 -3.47 3.55 -1.81
CA GLU A 85 -2.35 4.41 -2.21
C GLU A 85 -1.77 3.96 -3.55
N TYR A 86 -1.74 2.66 -3.81
CA TYR A 86 -1.30 2.11 -5.10
C TYR A 86 -2.22 2.53 -6.25
N VAL A 87 -3.55 2.42 -6.09
CA VAL A 87 -4.53 2.85 -7.09
C VAL A 87 -4.45 4.37 -7.31
N ARG A 88 -4.30 5.15 -6.24
CA ARG A 88 -4.14 6.60 -6.32
C ARG A 88 -2.91 6.98 -7.14
N TRP A 89 -1.78 6.32 -6.89
CA TRP A 89 -0.57 6.52 -7.67
C TRP A 89 -0.74 6.12 -9.14
N LEU A 90 -1.36 4.97 -9.43
CA LEU A 90 -1.64 4.54 -10.80
C LEU A 90 -2.49 5.56 -11.58
N THR A 91 -3.53 6.12 -10.95
CA THR A 91 -4.36 7.19 -11.53
C THR A 91 -3.55 8.45 -11.84
N SER A 92 -2.48 8.74 -11.09
CA SER A 92 -1.63 9.91 -11.33
C SER A 92 -0.61 9.68 -12.46
N VAL A 93 -0.07 8.47 -12.60
CA VAL A 93 1.03 8.17 -13.53
C VAL A 93 0.53 7.68 -14.89
N ASN A 94 -0.64 7.04 -14.95
CA ASN A 94 -1.17 6.46 -16.19
C ASN A 94 -2.45 7.19 -16.64
N PRO A 95 -2.38 8.03 -17.70
CA PRO A 95 -3.53 8.76 -18.24
C PRO A 95 -4.68 7.84 -18.70
N GLU A 96 -4.36 6.68 -19.28
CA GLU A 96 -5.37 5.70 -19.73
C GLU A 96 -6.13 5.11 -18.54
N PHE A 97 -5.39 4.82 -17.46
CA PHE A 97 -5.99 4.31 -16.23
C PHE A 97 -6.85 5.39 -15.56
N ARG A 98 -6.37 6.64 -15.53
CA ARG A 98 -7.11 7.79 -15.02
C ARG A 98 -8.47 7.94 -15.68
N GLU A 99 -8.52 7.82 -17.00
CA GLU A 99 -9.75 7.94 -17.76
C GLU A 99 -10.77 6.85 -17.42
N LYS A 100 -10.31 5.59 -17.31
CA LYS A 100 -11.16 4.46 -16.92
C LYS A 100 -11.60 4.54 -15.45
N ALA A 101 -10.75 5.06 -14.58
CA ALA A 101 -11.03 5.24 -13.16
C ALA A 101 -11.93 6.45 -12.85
N ARG A 102 -12.22 7.35 -13.81
CA ARG A 102 -13.05 8.56 -13.59
C ARG A 102 -14.42 8.28 -12.97
N ASN A 103 -15.01 7.14 -13.30
CA ASN A 103 -16.34 6.75 -12.82
C ASN A 103 -16.28 5.98 -11.49
N ILE A 104 -15.09 5.76 -10.93
CA ILE A 104 -14.90 5.16 -9.61
C ILE A 104 -14.74 6.30 -8.60
N ASN A 105 -15.66 6.40 -7.65
CA ASN A 105 -15.51 7.29 -6.49
C ASN A 105 -14.51 6.67 -5.49
N LEU A 106 -13.22 6.70 -5.84
CA LEU A 106 -12.15 6.14 -5.04
C LEU A 106 -12.01 6.86 -3.70
N ASP A 107 -12.11 8.19 -3.70
CA ASP A 107 -12.01 9.00 -2.48
C ASP A 107 -13.14 8.67 -1.49
N GLY A 108 -14.37 8.49 -1.99
CA GLY A 108 -15.50 8.04 -1.18
C GLY A 108 -15.33 6.62 -0.62
N ALA A 109 -14.68 5.73 -1.38
CA ALA A 109 -14.34 4.38 -0.91
C ALA A 109 -13.26 4.43 0.19
N VAL A 110 -12.20 5.22 0.02
CA VAL A 110 -11.14 5.41 1.03
C VAL A 110 -11.72 5.98 2.31
N PHE A 111 -12.57 7.01 2.21
CA PHE A 111 -13.26 7.58 3.35
C PHE A 111 -14.12 6.55 4.09
N ALA A 112 -14.86 5.71 3.36
CA ALA A 112 -15.64 4.63 3.95
C ALA A 112 -14.76 3.63 4.73
N ASN A 113 -13.58 3.27 4.20
CA ASN A 113 -12.63 2.38 4.88
C ASN A 113 -12.05 3.02 6.15
N ASP A 114 -11.69 4.30 6.11
CA ASP A 114 -11.19 5.04 7.27
C ASP A 114 -12.23 5.16 8.39
N VAL A 115 -13.49 5.43 8.03
CA VAL A 115 -14.61 5.46 8.99
C VAL A 115 -14.79 4.10 9.67
N THR A 116 -14.74 2.99 8.92
CA THR A 116 -14.81 1.62 9.49
C THR A 116 -13.63 1.32 10.41
N ARG A 117 -12.42 1.72 10.02
CA ARG A 117 -11.20 1.56 10.82
C ARG A 117 -11.30 2.35 12.13
N MET A 118 -11.74 3.61 12.06
CA MET A 118 -11.93 4.48 13.22
C MET A 118 -13.00 3.91 14.16
N ALA A 119 -14.13 3.45 13.63
CA ALA A 119 -15.16 2.79 14.43
C ALA A 119 -14.61 1.54 15.15
N SER A 120 -13.82 0.72 14.46
CA SER A 120 -13.19 -0.47 15.04
C SER A 120 -12.21 -0.15 16.17
N LEU A 121 -11.40 0.91 16.00
CA LEU A 121 -10.48 1.39 17.04
C LEU A 121 -11.23 2.01 18.24
N ALA A 122 -12.31 2.75 17.98
CA ALA A 122 -13.19 3.28 19.03
C ALA A 122 -13.82 2.15 19.85
N HIS A 123 -14.24 1.05 19.21
CA HIS A 123 -14.72 -0.13 19.92
C HIS A 123 -13.63 -0.80 20.78
N LYS A 124 -12.39 -0.94 20.26
CA LYS A 124 -11.27 -1.49 21.04
C LYS A 124 -10.93 -0.64 22.26
N THR A 125 -10.87 0.67 22.09
CA THR A 125 -10.58 1.62 23.19
C THR A 125 -11.73 1.68 24.20
N ALA A 126 -12.98 1.67 23.76
CA ALA A 126 -14.14 1.57 24.63
C ALA A 126 -14.12 0.27 25.45
N ALA A 127 -13.82 -0.88 24.82
CA ALA A 127 -13.68 -2.16 25.51
C ALA A 127 -12.54 -2.13 26.55
N HIS A 128 -11.38 -1.57 26.18
CA HIS A 128 -10.25 -1.42 27.07
C HIS A 128 -10.59 -0.54 28.30
N ASN A 129 -11.32 0.56 28.09
CA ASN A 129 -11.76 1.44 29.17
C ASN A 129 -12.80 0.77 30.08
N ILE A 130 -13.69 -0.07 29.54
CA ILE A 130 -14.64 -0.87 30.34
C ILE A 130 -13.88 -1.86 31.22
N THR A 131 -12.93 -2.60 30.67
CA THR A 131 -12.09 -3.55 31.43
C THR A 131 -11.28 -2.84 32.50
N TYR A 132 -10.70 -1.67 32.20
CA TYR A 132 -9.97 -0.85 33.15
C TYR A 132 -10.87 -0.36 34.31
N ASN A 133 -12.08 0.11 34.01
CA ASN A 133 -13.04 0.53 35.02
C ASN A 133 -13.55 -0.64 35.88
N GLN A 134 -13.76 -1.82 35.29
CA GLN A 134 -14.11 -3.04 36.03
C GLN A 134 -12.97 -3.49 36.95
N LEU A 135 -11.72 -3.42 36.49
CA LEU A 135 -10.53 -3.70 37.31
C LEU A 135 -10.40 -2.72 38.48
N ASN A 136 -10.66 -1.42 38.26
CA ASN A 136 -10.65 -0.43 39.33
C ASN A 136 -11.82 -0.64 40.31
N GLN A 137 -13.00 -1.05 39.85
CA GLN A 137 -14.11 -1.45 40.73
C GLN A 137 -13.77 -2.71 41.53
N PHE A 138 -13.11 -3.70 40.92
CA PHE A 138 -12.66 -4.91 41.59
C PHE A 138 -11.59 -4.61 42.66
N ASN A 139 -10.61 -3.77 42.33
CA ASN A 139 -9.58 -3.33 43.29
C ASN A 139 -10.17 -2.49 44.45
N ALA A 140 -11.21 -1.69 44.20
CA ALA A 140 -11.95 -0.98 45.25
C ALA A 140 -12.75 -1.94 46.15
N ALA A 141 -13.28 -3.04 45.62
CA ALA A 141 -14.00 -4.07 46.38
C ALA A 141 -13.09 -4.97 47.24
N VAL A 142 -11.77 -5.02 46.96
CA VAL A 142 -10.78 -5.78 47.73
C VAL A 142 -10.21 -4.96 48.91
N SER A 143 -10.58 -3.69 49.05
CA SER A 143 -10.29 -2.89 50.25
C SER A 143 -11.29 -3.23 51.36
N PHE A 144 -10.99 -4.25 52.16
CA PHE A 144 -11.78 -4.64 53.33
C PHE A 144 -11.80 -3.50 54.36
N ASN A 145 -12.96 -2.86 54.54
CA ASN A 145 -13.28 -2.12 55.76
C ASN A 145 -14.54 -2.77 56.36
N PRO A 146 -14.43 -3.47 57.51
CA PRO A 146 -15.53 -4.24 58.06
C PRO A 146 -16.48 -3.31 58.81
N GLY A 147 -17.53 -2.84 58.13
CA GLY A 147 -18.64 -2.17 58.81
C GLY A 147 -19.38 -1.15 57.95
N GLN A 148 -20.12 -1.61 56.95
CA GLN A 148 -21.43 -1.07 56.56
C GLN A 148 -21.91 -1.78 55.28
N GLY A 149 -22.97 -2.58 55.42
CA GLY A 149 -23.62 -3.24 54.29
C GLY A 149 -24.34 -2.21 53.42
N THR A 150 -24.05 -2.23 52.12
CA THR A 150 -24.90 -1.61 51.11
C THR A 150 -25.09 -2.61 49.98
N MET A 151 -26.33 -3.11 49.81
CA MET A 151 -26.67 -3.97 48.68
C MET A 151 -26.85 -3.11 47.42
N ILE A 152 -26.16 -3.47 46.34
CA ILE A 152 -26.34 -2.87 45.02
C ILE A 152 -27.19 -3.83 44.18
N THR A 153 -28.47 -3.48 44.00
CA THR A 153 -29.42 -4.22 43.14
C THR A 153 -29.20 -3.85 41.67
N ALA A 154 -29.55 -4.76 40.75
CA ALA A 154 -29.29 -4.71 39.30
C ALA A 154 -29.96 -3.56 38.49
N ARG A 155 -30.22 -2.39 39.09
CA ARG A 155 -30.92 -1.26 38.45
C ARG A 155 -30.36 0.16 38.71
N GLY A 156 -29.22 0.31 39.39
CA GLY A 156 -28.47 1.58 39.50
C GLY A 156 -29.05 2.65 40.45
N LEU A 157 -28.24 3.67 40.75
CA LEU A 157 -28.65 4.96 41.35
C LEU A 157 -28.78 6.00 40.22
N ILE A 158 -29.89 6.72 40.14
CA ILE A 158 -30.14 7.72 39.09
C ILE A 158 -30.25 9.12 39.70
N ASN A 159 -29.52 10.08 39.12
CA ASN A 159 -29.95 11.44 38.78
C ASN A 159 -29.16 11.77 37.49
N SER A 160 -29.69 11.54 36.27
CA SER A 160 -30.53 12.43 35.45
C SER A 160 -30.12 13.90 35.49
N ASP A 161 -29.72 14.44 34.33
CA ASP A 161 -29.69 15.87 33.97
C ASP A 161 -28.33 16.58 33.78
N THR A 162 -27.28 15.92 33.26
CA THR A 162 -26.23 16.62 32.45
C THR A 162 -25.24 15.75 31.65
N MET A 163 -25.63 14.59 31.11
CA MET A 163 -24.71 13.79 30.26
C MET A 163 -25.36 13.27 28.96
N GLN A 164 -26.34 13.98 28.41
CA GLN A 164 -26.94 13.65 27.10
C GLN A 164 -26.52 14.59 25.95
N SER A 165 -25.47 15.40 26.09
CA SER A 165 -25.06 16.33 25.02
C SER A 165 -23.79 15.96 24.24
N GLN A 166 -23.12 14.84 24.51
CA GLN A 166 -21.93 14.43 23.72
C GLN A 166 -21.90 12.98 23.21
N GLN A 167 -22.98 12.21 23.38
CA GLN A 167 -23.06 10.82 22.92
C GLN A 167 -24.06 10.61 21.77
N ARG A 168 -24.14 11.54 20.81
CA ARG A 168 -24.87 11.30 19.56
C ARG A 168 -24.11 11.82 18.35
N ARG A 169 -23.00 11.17 18.00
CA ARG A 169 -22.57 10.93 16.59
C ARG A 169 -21.74 9.65 16.48
N SER A 170 -22.12 8.56 17.15
CA SER A 170 -21.69 7.24 16.70
C SER A 170 -22.56 6.85 15.51
N ALA A 171 -21.98 6.77 14.32
CA ALA A 171 -22.69 6.34 13.12
C ALA A 171 -23.37 4.97 13.39
N PRO A 172 -24.62 4.75 12.93
CA PRO A 172 -25.33 3.48 13.14
C PRO A 172 -24.51 2.31 12.58
N VAL A 173 -24.49 1.18 13.28
CA VAL A 173 -23.75 -0.04 12.90
C VAL A 173 -24.15 -0.54 11.49
N ASP A 174 -25.41 -0.30 11.09
CA ASP A 174 -25.93 -0.60 9.76
C ASP A 174 -25.27 0.22 8.63
N ASP A 175 -24.74 1.41 8.95
CA ASP A 175 -24.02 2.28 8.01
C ASP A 175 -22.55 1.87 7.83
N VAL A 176 -21.93 1.26 8.84
CA VAL A 176 -20.54 0.77 8.76
C VAL A 176 -20.45 -0.45 7.82
N ALA A 177 -21.39 -1.39 7.91
CA ALA A 177 -21.44 -2.53 7.00
C ALA A 177 -21.75 -2.09 5.56
N ALA A 178 -22.61 -1.08 5.38
CA ALA A 178 -22.86 -0.48 4.07
C ALA A 178 -21.63 0.25 3.52
N ALA A 179 -20.89 0.96 4.38
CA ALA A 179 -19.62 1.62 4.04
C ALA A 179 -18.59 0.60 3.55
N GLN A 180 -18.43 -0.52 4.26
CA GLN A 180 -17.53 -1.58 3.85
C GLN A 180 -17.91 -2.17 2.49
N ARG A 181 -19.21 -2.47 2.26
CA ARG A 181 -19.68 -2.96 0.95
C ARG A 181 -19.38 -1.99 -0.19
N ARG A 182 -19.54 -0.67 0.04
CA ARG A 182 -19.19 0.36 -0.95
C ARG A 182 -17.70 0.34 -1.29
N TYR A 183 -16.85 0.21 -0.27
CA TYR A 183 -15.41 0.07 -0.45
C TYR A 183 -15.05 -1.20 -1.25
N ASP A 184 -15.59 -2.36 -0.86
CA ASP A 184 -15.30 -3.65 -1.51
C ASP A 184 -15.71 -3.64 -2.99
N ILE A 185 -16.89 -3.07 -3.31
CA ILE A 185 -17.37 -2.92 -4.70
C ILE A 185 -16.44 -2.00 -5.51
N ALA A 186 -16.02 -0.87 -4.94
CA ALA A 186 -15.14 0.07 -5.62
C ALA A 186 -13.75 -0.55 -5.87
N MET A 187 -13.20 -1.27 -4.89
CA MET A 187 -11.92 -1.97 -5.02
C MET A 187 -11.97 -3.09 -6.05
N ARG A 188 -13.05 -3.87 -6.10
CA ARG A 188 -13.23 -4.91 -7.12
C ARG A 188 -13.25 -4.31 -8.53
N LYS A 189 -13.99 -3.21 -8.74
CA LYS A 189 -14.00 -2.49 -10.02
C LYS A 189 -12.61 -1.96 -10.38
N ALA A 190 -11.87 -1.41 -9.41
CA ALA A 190 -10.52 -0.94 -9.65
C ALA A 190 -9.59 -2.09 -10.09
N LYS A 191 -9.69 -3.25 -9.44
CA LYS A 191 -8.92 -4.45 -9.81
C LYS A 191 -9.25 -4.93 -11.22
N GLU A 192 -10.53 -5.02 -11.58
CA GLU A 192 -10.98 -5.39 -12.94
C GLU A 192 -10.37 -4.44 -14.00
N ILE A 193 -10.36 -3.13 -13.74
CA ILE A 193 -9.73 -2.15 -14.65
C ILE A 193 -8.22 -2.38 -14.80
N ILE A 194 -7.52 -2.70 -13.70
CA ILE A 194 -6.08 -2.98 -13.73
C ILE A 194 -5.82 -4.24 -14.58
N GLU A 195 -6.55 -5.32 -14.33
CA GLU A 195 -6.41 -6.59 -15.06
C GLU A 195 -6.69 -6.42 -16.55
N ASP A 196 -7.76 -5.70 -16.91
CA ASP A 196 -8.09 -5.39 -18.30
C ASP A 196 -7.00 -4.54 -18.96
N ALA A 197 -6.50 -3.51 -18.28
CA ALA A 197 -5.41 -2.68 -18.80
C ALA A 197 -4.13 -3.49 -19.04
N MET A 198 -3.79 -4.40 -18.12
CA MET A 198 -2.66 -5.31 -18.27
C MET A 198 -2.85 -6.27 -19.45
N TYR A 199 -4.04 -6.87 -19.59
CA TYR A 199 -4.36 -7.76 -20.70
C TYR A 199 -4.26 -7.06 -22.06
N GLN A 200 -4.83 -5.85 -22.19
CA GLN A 200 -4.73 -5.08 -23.43
C GLN A 200 -3.28 -4.70 -23.76
N SER A 201 -2.49 -4.28 -22.77
CA SER A 201 -1.06 -4.01 -22.93
C SER A 201 -0.29 -5.24 -23.41
N GLU A 202 -0.56 -6.42 -22.86
CA GLU A 202 0.11 -7.66 -23.27
C GLU A 202 -0.31 -8.11 -24.68
N LYS A 203 -1.60 -7.98 -25.02
CA LYS A 203 -2.13 -8.24 -26.36
C LYS A 203 -1.48 -7.34 -27.39
N GLU A 204 -1.37 -6.05 -27.10
CA GLU A 204 -0.71 -5.05 -27.94
C GLU A 204 0.79 -5.35 -28.09
N ARG A 205 1.47 -5.78 -27.01
CA ARG A 205 2.87 -6.23 -27.06
C ARG A 205 3.05 -7.43 -28.01
N LYS A 206 2.18 -8.44 -27.90
CA LYS A 206 2.20 -9.63 -28.78
C LYS A 206 1.91 -9.24 -30.24
N ARG A 207 0.96 -8.31 -30.46
CA ARG A 207 0.66 -7.78 -31.80
C ARG A 207 1.87 -7.09 -32.42
N ARG A 208 2.50 -6.16 -31.69
CA ARG A 208 3.72 -5.46 -32.13
C ARG A 208 4.89 -6.41 -32.38
N ALA A 209 5.05 -7.44 -31.56
CA ALA A 209 6.08 -8.46 -31.78
C ALA A 209 5.86 -9.26 -33.08
N ARG A 210 4.60 -9.65 -33.36
CA ARG A 210 4.23 -10.31 -34.62
C ARG A 210 4.42 -9.39 -35.83
N GLU A 211 4.06 -8.12 -35.71
CA GLU A 211 4.22 -7.11 -36.76
C GLU A 211 5.70 -6.81 -37.03
N LYS A 212 6.51 -6.69 -35.97
CA LYS A 212 7.97 -6.61 -36.10
C LYS A 212 8.53 -7.85 -36.81
N ALA A 213 8.13 -9.06 -36.42
CA ALA A 213 8.59 -10.29 -37.06
C ALA A 213 8.18 -10.35 -38.55
N LYS A 214 6.99 -9.88 -38.92
CA LYS A 214 6.56 -9.78 -40.33
C LYS A 214 7.39 -8.76 -41.12
N ASN A 215 7.66 -7.59 -40.54
CA ASN A 215 8.42 -6.53 -41.20
C ASN A 215 9.92 -6.83 -41.27
N GLU A 216 10.46 -7.58 -40.31
CA GLU A 216 11.85 -8.06 -40.28
C GLU A 216 12.10 -9.16 -41.34
N ILE A 217 11.04 -9.81 -41.84
CA ILE A 217 11.09 -10.73 -42.99
C ILE A 217 11.01 -9.99 -44.34
N LEU A 218 10.62 -8.70 -44.36
CA LEU A 218 10.30 -7.93 -45.57
C LEU A 218 11.44 -7.05 -46.11
N TYR A 219 12.68 -7.24 -45.63
CA TYR A 219 13.87 -6.56 -46.15
C TYR A 219 14.97 -7.57 -46.51
N PHE A 220 14.73 -8.35 -47.56
CA PHE A 220 15.81 -8.89 -48.37
C PHE A 220 15.32 -9.10 -49.80
N GLU A 221 15.13 -8.02 -50.55
CA GLU A 221 15.12 -8.09 -52.02
C GLU A 221 16.56 -7.91 -52.50
N PRO A 222 17.22 -8.96 -53.02
CA PRO A 222 18.58 -8.84 -53.52
C PRO A 222 18.54 -8.14 -54.88
N GLU A 223 19.13 -6.95 -54.99
CA GLU A 223 19.29 -6.24 -56.27
C GLU A 223 20.03 -7.08 -57.33
N ASN A 224 20.73 -8.15 -56.93
CA ASN A 224 21.53 -9.00 -57.82
C ASN A 224 21.18 -10.51 -57.76
N GLY A 225 20.04 -10.89 -57.18
CA GLY A 225 19.58 -12.30 -57.14
C GLY A 225 20.41 -13.28 -56.29
N LEU A 226 21.46 -12.81 -55.60
CA LEU A 226 22.33 -13.62 -54.75
C LEU A 226 21.91 -13.49 -53.28
N SER A 227 21.80 -14.61 -52.57
CA SER A 227 21.50 -14.63 -51.14
C SER A 227 22.67 -14.09 -50.30
N VAL A 228 22.41 -13.69 -49.06
CA VAL A 228 23.42 -13.22 -48.08
C VAL A 228 24.62 -14.18 -47.99
N PHE A 229 24.35 -15.48 -48.04
CA PHE A 229 25.39 -16.51 -47.95
C PHE A 229 26.30 -16.51 -49.18
N GLU A 230 25.75 -16.24 -50.37
CA GLU A 230 26.49 -16.18 -51.63
C GLU A 230 27.31 -14.89 -51.75
N MET A 231 26.78 -13.75 -51.27
CA MET A 231 27.57 -12.51 -51.18
C MET A 231 28.76 -12.66 -50.23
N ARG A 232 28.57 -13.33 -49.08
CA ARG A 232 29.67 -13.61 -48.13
C ARG A 232 30.70 -14.58 -48.73
N ALA A 233 30.26 -15.58 -49.48
CA ALA A 233 31.16 -16.52 -50.17
C ALA A 233 32.01 -15.81 -51.24
N LYS A 234 31.41 -14.92 -52.02
CA LYS A 234 32.10 -14.15 -53.07
C LYS A 234 33.16 -13.20 -52.50
N TYR A 235 32.82 -12.48 -51.42
CA TYR A 235 33.77 -11.61 -50.72
C TYR A 235 34.97 -12.37 -50.13
N LEU A 236 34.75 -13.59 -49.64
CA LEU A 236 35.83 -14.44 -49.13
C LEU A 236 36.71 -15.01 -50.26
N GLN A 237 36.14 -15.28 -51.44
CA GLN A 237 36.91 -15.66 -52.63
C GLN A 237 37.80 -14.52 -53.13
N GLU A 238 37.28 -13.29 -53.17
CA GLU A 238 38.04 -12.11 -53.61
C GLU A 238 39.20 -11.78 -52.66
N LYS A 239 39.02 -11.99 -51.34
CA LYS A 239 40.09 -11.80 -50.35
C LYS A 239 41.18 -12.87 -50.35
N ASN A 240 40.93 -14.04 -50.92
CA ASN A 240 41.94 -15.11 -51.01
C ASN A 240 42.73 -15.08 -52.33
N CYS A 241 42.48 -14.11 -53.21
CA CYS A 241 43.18 -13.93 -54.48
C CYS A 241 44.10 -12.68 -54.50
N GLN A 242 44.34 -12.08 -53.33
CA GLN A 242 45.42 -11.10 -53.06
C GLN A 242 46.41 -11.72 -52.08
#